data_AF-A0A097QVK1-F1
#
_entry.id   AF-A0A097QVK1-F1
#
_cell.length_a   1.000
_cell.length_b   1.000
_cell.length_c   1.000
_cell.angle_alpha   90.00
_cell.angle_beta   90.00
_cell.angle_gamma   90.00
#
_symmetry.space_group_name_H-M   'P 1'
#
loop_
_entity.id
_entity.type
_entity.pdbx_description
1 polymer ?
#
loop_
_entity_poly.entity_id
_entity_poly.type
_entity_poly.pdbx_seq_one_letter_code
_entity_poly.pdbx_strand_id
1 'polypeptide(L)'
;MAEVHFTGHAVESMKKRNIKPEEVIETLEDPDIKAIDTLTGHFVAVKGNGKALVVVYDARLGGIEVVTVYKASRKAQIENRLRKGRWVRV
;
A
#
# COMPACT_ATOMS: atom_id res chain seq x y z
N MET A 1 -1.73 11.92 14.26
CA MET A 1 -1.82 10.79 13.32
C MET A 1 -3.24 10.73 12.80
N ALA A 2 -3.42 10.46 11.50
CA ALA A 2 -4.74 10.21 10.95
C ALA A 2 -5.23 8.82 11.39
N GLU A 3 -6.53 8.65 11.62
CA GLU A 3 -7.10 7.36 12.00
C GLU A 3 -6.98 6.36 10.83
N VAL A 4 -6.49 5.14 11.08
CA VAL A 4 -6.32 4.11 10.05
C VAL A 4 -7.41 3.06 10.18
N HIS A 5 -8.22 2.91 9.13
CA HIS A 5 -9.27 1.90 9.06
C HIS A 5 -8.91 0.82 8.04
N PHE A 6 -9.17 -0.43 8.40
CA PHE A 6 -8.97 -1.56 7.51
C PHE A 6 -10.32 -2.04 6.99
N THR A 7 -10.48 -2.07 5.67
CA THR A 7 -11.65 -2.72 5.05
C THR A 7 -11.66 -4.22 5.33
N GLY A 8 -12.81 -4.88 5.20
CA GLY A 8 -12.90 -6.33 5.35
C GLY A 8 -11.94 -7.08 4.41
N HIS A 9 -11.78 -6.59 3.18
CA HIS A 9 -10.84 -7.14 2.20
C HIS A 9 -9.37 -6.96 2.62
N ALA A 10 -9.00 -5.82 3.21
CA ALA A 10 -7.67 -5.60 3.76
C ALA A 10 -7.39 -6.55 4.93
N VAL A 11 -8.33 -6.68 5.88
CA VAL A 11 -8.19 -7.59 7.03
C VAL A 11 -7.99 -9.04 6.58
N GLU A 12 -8.77 -9.51 5.61
CA GLU A 12 -8.57 -10.83 5.02
C GLU A 12 -7.20 -10.98 4.35
N SER A 13 -6.77 -9.96 3.60
CA SER A 13 -5.50 -9.96 2.89
C SER A 13 -4.30 -9.97 3.83
N MET A 14 -4.41 -9.28 4.96
CA MET A 14 -3.44 -9.28 6.04
C MET A 14 -3.33 -10.66 6.69
N LYS A 15 -4.46 -11.25 7.09
CA LYS A 15 -4.51 -12.59 7.70
C LYS A 15 -3.90 -13.65 6.79
N LYS A 16 -4.28 -13.68 5.51
CA LYS A 16 -3.78 -14.65 4.52
C LYS A 16 -2.26 -14.59 4.31
N ARG A 17 -1.63 -13.45 4.60
CA ARG A 17 -0.22 -13.17 4.31
C ARG A 17 0.62 -12.92 5.56
N ASN A 18 0.03 -13.11 6.74
CA ASN A 18 0.63 -12.83 8.04
C ASN A 18 1.27 -11.43 8.08
N ILE A 19 0.50 -10.41 7.69
CA ILE A 19 0.88 -9.00 7.76
C ILE A 19 0.24 -8.40 9.00
N LYS A 20 1.06 -7.81 9.87
CA LYS A 20 0.59 -7.12 11.07
C LYS A 20 0.06 -5.72 10.74
N PRO A 21 -0.92 -5.20 11.49
CA PRO A 21 -1.36 -3.80 11.35
C PRO A 21 -0.22 -2.81 11.49
N GLU A 22 0.71 -3.06 12.40
CA GLU A 22 1.90 -2.23 12.64
C GLU A 22 2.77 -2.08 11.37
N GLU A 23 2.99 -3.16 10.62
CA GLU A 23 3.74 -3.10 9.34
C GLU A 23 3.03 -2.22 8.31
N VAL A 24 1.69 -2.23 8.30
CA VAL A 24 0.88 -1.40 7.39
C VAL A 24 0.96 0.06 7.80
N ILE A 25 0.83 0.35 9.10
CA ILE A 25 0.91 1.70 9.65
C ILE A 25 2.30 2.29 9.38
N GLU A 26 3.37 1.55 9.66
CA GLU A 26 4.74 1.98 9.38
C GLU A 26 4.95 2.27 7.88
N THR A 27 4.36 1.45 7.00
CA THR A 27 4.42 1.67 5.54
C THR A 27 3.66 2.92 5.10
N LEU A 28 2.58 3.28 5.79
CA LEU A 28 1.81 4.49 5.50
C LEU A 28 2.51 5.75 6.04
N GLU A 29 3.16 5.67 7.19
CA GLU A 29 3.86 6.79 7.83
C GLU A 29 5.18 7.13 7.15
N ASP A 30 5.97 6.12 6.79
CA ASP A 30 7.29 6.27 6.18
C ASP A 30 7.47 5.31 4.99
N PRO A 31 6.84 5.62 3.84
CA PRO A 31 6.98 4.82 2.63
C PRO A 31 8.27 5.13 1.86
N ASP A 32 8.92 4.11 1.31
CA ASP A 32 9.98 4.29 0.31
C ASP A 32 9.43 4.85 -1.00
N ILE A 33 8.19 4.48 -1.35
CA ILE A 33 7.50 4.93 -2.55
C ILE A 33 6.05 5.26 -2.19
N LYS A 34 5.64 6.46 -2.56
CA LYS A 34 4.24 6.89 -2.60
C LYS A 34 3.84 7.15 -4.04
N ALA A 35 2.66 6.66 -4.44
CA ALA A 35 2.16 6.80 -5.80
C ALA A 35 0.63 6.77 -5.85
N ILE A 36 0.06 7.13 -7.00
CA ILE A 36 -1.33 6.90 -7.37
C ILE A 36 -1.37 5.80 -8.43
N ASP A 37 -2.22 4.79 -8.26
CA ASP A 37 -2.53 3.81 -9.31
C ASP A 37 -3.54 4.43 -10.28
N THR A 38 -3.07 4.80 -11.47
CA THR A 38 -3.88 5.50 -12.48
C THR A 38 -5.02 4.66 -13.04
N LEU A 39 -5.00 3.33 -12.83
CA LEU A 39 -6.10 2.45 -13.24
C LEU A 39 -7.28 2.51 -12.25
N THR A 40 -7.00 2.60 -10.96
CA THR A 40 -8.03 2.48 -9.90
C THR A 40 -8.28 3.78 -9.15
N GLY A 41 -7.40 4.78 -9.28
CA GLY A 41 -7.46 6.05 -8.54
C GLY A 41 -6.94 5.99 -7.11
N HIS A 42 -6.68 4.79 -6.57
CA HIS A 42 -6.19 4.61 -5.20
C HIS A 42 -4.74 5.08 -5.02
N PHE A 43 -4.42 5.51 -3.80
CA PHE A 43 -3.04 5.71 -3.39
C PHE A 43 -2.36 4.38 -3.10
N VAL A 44 -1.05 4.38 -3.29
CA VAL A 44 -0.18 3.24 -3.06
C VAL A 44 1.02 3.70 -2.25
N ALA A 45 1.26 3.05 -1.12
CA ALA A 45 2.47 3.15 -0.33
C ALA A 45 3.25 1.84 -0.42
N VAL A 46 4.57 1.93 -0.53
CA VAL A 46 5.45 0.77 -0.60
C VAL A 46 6.61 0.93 0.36
N LYS A 47 6.89 -0.11 1.14
CA LYS A 47 8.08 -0.20 2.00
C LYS A 47 8.85 -1.49 1.75
N GLY A 48 10.17 -1.38 1.64
CA GLY A 48 11.10 -2.38 1.13
C GLY A 48 11.92 -3.07 2.21
N ASN A 49 11.30 -3.75 3.18
CA ASN A 49 12.02 -4.54 4.18
C ASN A 49 12.29 -5.99 3.69
N GLY A 50 13.07 -6.13 2.60
CA GLY A 50 13.44 -7.42 1.98
C GLY A 50 12.41 -7.98 0.99
N LYS A 51 11.13 -8.11 1.40
CA LYS A 51 9.98 -8.24 0.48
C LYS A 51 9.20 -6.92 0.54
N ALA A 52 8.90 -6.32 -0.61
CA ALA A 52 8.23 -5.03 -0.62
C ALA A 52 6.76 -5.19 -0.17
N LEU A 53 6.38 -4.56 0.94
CA LEU A 53 4.99 -4.46 1.36
C LEU A 53 4.35 -3.34 0.57
N VAL A 54 3.27 -3.66 -0.13
CA VAL A 54 2.43 -2.70 -0.85
C VAL A 54 1.13 -2.53 -0.07
N VAL A 55 0.80 -1.28 0.22
CA VAL A 55 -0.44 -0.86 0.86
C VAL A 55 -1.20 0.00 -0.13
N VAL A 56 -2.41 -0.42 -0.47
CA VAL A 56 -3.34 0.35 -1.31
C VAL A 56 -4.37 0.97 -0.39
N TYR A 57 -4.54 2.29 -0.47
CA TYR A 57 -5.38 3.05 0.45
C TYR A 57 -6.01 4.26 -0.22
N ASP A 58 -7.04 4.78 0.43
CA ASP A 58 -7.65 6.07 0.12
C ASP A 58 -7.50 7.03 1.29
N ALA A 59 -7.24 8.30 1.00
CA ALA A 59 -7.29 9.37 1.99
C ALA A 59 -8.71 9.93 2.05
N ARG A 60 -9.35 9.92 3.23
CA ARG A 60 -10.69 10.47 3.46
C ARG A 60 -10.64 11.57 4.52
N LEU A 61 -11.68 12.41 4.57
CA LEU A 61 -11.85 13.40 5.63
C LEU A 61 -11.94 12.68 6.99
N GLY A 62 -10.84 12.70 7.75
CA GLY A 62 -10.73 12.08 9.07
C GLY A 62 -9.79 10.89 9.18
N GLY A 63 -9.27 10.33 8.07
CA GLY A 63 -8.46 9.12 8.17
C GLY A 63 -7.92 8.55 6.86
N ILE A 64 -7.22 7.43 6.99
CA ILE A 64 -6.74 6.59 5.90
C ILE A 64 -7.57 5.31 5.89
N GLU A 65 -8.18 4.97 4.77
CA GLU A 65 -8.87 3.69 4.58
C GLU A 65 -7.98 2.74 3.76
N VAL A 66 -7.54 1.65 4.38
CA VAL A 66 -6.74 0.62 3.72
C VAL A 66 -7.67 -0.33 2.96
N VAL A 67 -7.53 -0.31 1.63
CA VAL A 67 -8.34 -1.12 0.71
C VAL A 67 -7.76 -2.53 0.59
N THR A 68 -6.45 -2.67 0.41
CA THR A 68 -5.79 -3.98 0.34
C THR A 68 -4.30 -3.89 0.64
N VAL A 69 -3.70 -5.01 1.00
CA VAL A 69 -2.25 -5.13 1.23
C VAL A 69 -1.71 -6.42 0.63
N TYR A 70 -0.49 -6.36 0.11
CA TYR A 70 0.20 -7.55 -0.39
C TYR A 70 1.71 -7.37 -0.39
N LYS A 71 2.43 -8.49 -0.28
CA LYS A 71 3.89 -8.51 -0.45
C LYS A 71 4.22 -8.72 -1.93
N ALA A 72 4.95 -7.78 -2.52
CA ALA A 72 5.52 -7.92 -3.85
C ALA A 72 6.91 -8.56 -3.74
N SER A 73 7.01 -9.82 -4.18
CA SER A 73 8.24 -10.62 -4.09
C SER A 73 9.34 -10.16 -5.06
N ARG A 74 9.00 -9.38 -6.09
CA ARG A 74 9.94 -8.92 -7.12
C ARG A 74 9.88 -7.40 -7.22
N LYS A 75 11.02 -6.75 -6.93
CA LYS A 75 11.22 -5.30 -7.15
C LYS A 75 10.80 -4.88 -8.57
N ALA A 76 11.07 -5.74 -9.55
CA ALA A 76 10.66 -5.57 -10.94
C ALA A 76 9.14 -5.34 -11.13
N GLN A 77 8.27 -5.88 -10.28
CA GLN A 77 6.83 -5.63 -10.41
C GLN A 77 6.48 -4.17 -10.10
N ILE A 78 7.09 -3.61 -9.06
CA ILE A 78 6.90 -2.21 -8.67
C ILE A 78 7.53 -1.30 -9.73
N GLU A 79 8.78 -1.60 -10.12
CA GLU A 79 9.50 -0.82 -11.15
C GLU A 79 8.76 -0.84 -12.49
N ASN A 80 8.20 -1.97 -12.91
CA ASN A 80 7.42 -2.04 -14.13
C ASN A 80 6.12 -1.23 -14.06
N ARG A 81 5.44 -1.19 -12.91
CA ARG A 81 4.23 -0.38 -12.72
C ARG A 81 4.54 1.11 -12.78
N LEU A 82 5.64 1.53 -12.17
CA LEU A 82 6.14 2.90 -12.26
C LEU A 82 6.56 3.26 -13.69
N ARG A 83 7.41 2.44 -14.31
CA ARG A 83 7.97 2.69 -15.66
C ARG A 83 6.88 2.75 -16.73
N LYS A 84 5.83 1.94 -16.63
CA LYS A 84 4.69 1.95 -17.57
C LYS A 84 3.68 3.07 -17.29
N GLY A 85 3.90 3.90 -16.28
CA GLY A 85 2.99 4.98 -15.91
C GLY A 85 1.68 4.52 -15.24
N ARG A 86 1.58 3.23 -14.88
CA ARG A 86 0.43 2.74 -14.10
C ARG A 86 0.47 3.31 -12.68
N TRP A 87 1.65 3.38 -12.08
CA TRP A 87 1.86 4.07 -10.82
C TRP A 87 2.61 5.35 -11.07
N VAL A 88 2.04 6.49 -10.67
CA VAL A 88 2.67 7.81 -10.79
C VAL A 88 3.03 8.29 -9.40
N ARG A 89 4.30 8.63 -9.17
CA ARG A 89 4.79 9.07 -7.85
C ARG A 89 4.16 10.40 -7.45
N VAL A 90 3.90 10.55 -6.15
CA VAL A 90 3.35 11.76 -5.52
C VAL A 90 4.12 12.12 -4.26
#